data_AF-A0A6P0MK81-F1
#
_entry.id   AF-A0A6P0MK81-F1
#
_cell.length_a   1.000
_cell.length_b   1.000
_cell.length_c   1.000
_cell.angle_alpha   90.00
_cell.angle_beta   90.00
_cell.angle_gamma   90.00
#
_symmetry.space_group_name_H-M   'P 1'
#
loop_
_entity.id
_entity.type
_entity.pdbx_description
1 polymer ?
#
loop_
_entity_poly.entity_id
_entity_poly.type
_entity_poly.pdbx_seq_one_letter_code
_entity_poly.pdbx_strand_id
1 'polypeptide(L)'
;MAKDYMKVKDFIEVAGMPEKWQESNLQEYIAQRLYELGNKEIYLEVKCRGGRADIVTPSTIYEVKKWLTRDHLYQAMGQVACYQKNIKGNKKGVIIGFKPTRDEEKKSAETTAAYIEQSSSIKVVFVNCDREWFPKRGSSKKWLESLKEGELVLRLPVPKLLKLPVRLLLGGGQLLGNGQPPRSVREKLNSPVTLTLIAITLIFVSFGLSYFHASSYSTTESELAE
;
A
#
# COMPACT_ATOMS: atom_id res chain seq x y z
N MET A 1 32.59 4.20 4.04
CA MET A 1 32.35 4.98 2.81
C MET A 1 31.55 6.22 3.18
N ALA A 2 32.01 7.41 2.81
CA ALA A 2 31.22 8.63 3.00
C ALA A 2 29.95 8.49 2.15
N LYS A 3 28.76 8.51 2.78
CA LYS A 3 27.51 8.57 2.02
C LYS A 3 27.48 9.89 1.27
N ASP A 4 27.30 9.85 -0.04
CA ASP A 4 27.11 11.08 -0.81
C ASP A 4 25.89 11.81 -0.25
N TYR A 5 26.12 13.07 0.13
CA TYR A 5 25.11 13.92 0.73
C TYR A 5 24.79 15.04 -0.24
N MET A 6 23.55 15.10 -0.72
CA MET A 6 23.03 16.23 -1.47
C MET A 6 22.37 17.21 -0.49
N LYS A 7 22.69 18.50 -0.61
CA LYS A 7 21.96 19.52 0.17
C LYS A 7 20.51 19.53 -0.30
N VAL A 8 19.59 19.70 0.65
CA VAL A 8 18.15 19.68 0.36
C VAL A 8 17.76 20.76 -0.66
N LYS A 9 18.37 21.95 -0.58
CA LYS A 9 18.15 23.03 -1.57
C LYS A 9 18.49 22.57 -2.99
N ASP A 10 19.66 21.99 -3.17
CA ASP A 10 20.12 21.49 -4.48
C ASP A 10 19.21 20.35 -4.97
N PHE A 11 18.78 19.46 -4.07
CA PHE A 11 17.84 18.40 -4.39
C PHE A 11 16.50 18.96 -4.90
N ILE A 12 15.90 19.92 -4.20
CA ILE A 12 14.62 20.55 -4.57
C ILE A 12 14.73 21.21 -5.94
N GLU A 13 15.82 21.94 -6.18
CA GLU A 13 16.09 22.62 -7.45
C GLU A 13 16.22 21.61 -8.60
N VAL A 14 17.06 20.58 -8.45
CA VAL A 14 17.30 19.59 -9.51
C VAL A 14 16.08 18.69 -9.72
N ALA A 15 15.31 18.39 -8.67
CA ALA A 15 14.05 17.65 -8.76
C ALA A 15 12.90 18.49 -9.37
N GLY A 16 13.11 19.79 -9.60
CA GLY A 16 12.08 20.69 -10.13
C GLY A 16 10.87 20.84 -9.20
N MET A 17 11.12 20.79 -7.88
CA MET A 17 10.11 21.07 -6.86
C MET A 17 9.95 22.59 -6.67
N PRO A 18 8.77 23.10 -6.29
CA PRO A 18 8.60 24.52 -6.04
C PRO A 18 9.42 25.00 -4.84
N GLU A 19 9.77 26.29 -4.78
CA GLU A 19 10.54 26.87 -3.68
C GLU A 19 9.89 26.58 -2.31
N LYS A 20 8.56 26.73 -2.23
CA LYS A 20 7.74 26.39 -1.06
C LYS A 20 7.15 24.98 -1.17
N TRP A 21 8.01 23.98 -1.31
CA TRP A 21 7.60 22.58 -1.42
C TRP A 21 6.96 22.02 -0.14
N GLN A 22 6.06 21.07 -0.35
CA GLN A 22 5.32 20.32 0.67
C GLN A 22 5.63 18.82 0.54
N GLU A 23 5.19 18.03 1.52
CA GLU A 23 5.34 16.57 1.53
C GLU A 23 4.79 15.90 0.26
N SER A 24 3.64 16.39 -0.25
CA SER A 24 3.04 15.91 -1.49
C SER A 24 3.93 16.10 -2.72
N ASN A 25 4.77 17.14 -2.77
CA ASN A 25 5.74 17.31 -3.86
C ASN A 25 6.83 16.24 -3.81
N LEU A 26 7.26 15.86 -2.61
CA LEU A 26 8.19 14.75 -2.44
C LEU A 26 7.53 13.42 -2.81
N GLN A 27 6.29 13.19 -2.41
CA GLN A 27 5.52 12.00 -2.79
C GLN A 27 5.40 11.86 -4.31
N GLU A 28 5.03 12.94 -5.03
CA GLU A 28 5.00 12.97 -6.50
C GLU A 28 6.37 12.60 -7.09
N TYR A 29 7.46 13.18 -6.56
CA TYR A 29 8.82 12.85 -7.00
C TYR A 29 9.18 11.38 -6.78
N ILE A 30 8.88 10.82 -5.60
CA ILE A 30 9.15 9.41 -5.29
C ILE A 30 8.36 8.49 -6.21
N ALA A 31 7.10 8.80 -6.49
CA ALA A 31 6.27 8.04 -7.42
C ALA A 31 6.86 8.04 -8.85
N GLN A 32 7.26 9.20 -9.35
CA GLN A 32 7.97 9.33 -10.63
C GLN A 32 9.26 8.51 -10.64
N ARG A 33 10.06 8.60 -9.58
CA ARG A 33 11.32 7.87 -9.47
C ARG A 33 11.11 6.35 -9.46
N LEU A 34 10.11 5.87 -8.73
CA LEU A 34 9.73 4.45 -8.72
C LEU A 34 9.35 3.96 -10.11
N TYR A 35 8.64 4.78 -10.89
CA TYR A 35 8.27 4.47 -12.27
C TYR A 35 9.49 4.36 -13.18
N GLU A 36 10.45 5.28 -13.05
CA GLU A 36 11.73 5.26 -13.75
C GLU A 36 12.60 4.05 -13.37
N LEU A 37 12.49 3.59 -12.13
CA LEU A 37 13.12 2.36 -11.64
C LEU A 37 12.40 1.08 -12.09
N GLY A 38 11.35 1.20 -12.93
CA GLY A 38 10.67 0.07 -13.56
C GLY A 38 9.38 -0.38 -12.89
N ASN A 39 8.95 0.26 -11.79
CA ASN A 39 7.66 -0.05 -11.18
C ASN A 39 6.52 0.49 -12.05
N LYS A 40 5.77 -0.39 -12.72
CA LYS A 40 4.67 0.02 -13.61
C LYS A 40 3.32 0.15 -12.91
N GLU A 41 3.19 -0.47 -11.74
CA GLU A 41 1.99 -0.41 -10.90
C GLU A 41 2.29 0.40 -9.65
N ILE A 42 1.84 1.66 -9.65
CA ILE A 42 2.06 2.60 -8.55
C ILE A 42 0.70 3.22 -8.21
N TYR A 43 0.29 3.08 -6.95
CA TYR A 43 -0.98 3.56 -6.44
C TYR A 43 -0.69 4.64 -5.39
N LEU A 44 -1.25 5.84 -5.56
CA LEU A 44 -1.08 6.94 -4.61
C LEU A 44 -2.29 7.05 -3.67
N GLU A 45 -2.06 7.51 -2.44
CA GLU A 45 -3.11 7.85 -1.46
C GLU A 45 -4.11 6.69 -1.21
N VAL A 46 -3.59 5.47 -1.09
CA VAL A 46 -4.39 4.25 -0.99
C VAL A 46 -5.12 4.18 0.35
N LYS A 47 -6.46 4.25 0.31
CA LYS A 47 -7.30 4.20 1.51
C LYS A 47 -7.15 2.88 2.26
N CYS A 48 -6.85 2.98 3.56
CA CYS A 48 -6.70 1.86 4.49
C CYS A 48 -7.62 2.05 5.71
N ARG A 49 -7.85 0.99 6.51
CA ARG A 49 -8.53 1.13 7.81
C ARG A 49 -7.56 1.78 8.80
N GLY A 50 -7.60 3.11 8.87
CA GLY A 50 -6.71 3.91 9.73
C GLY A 50 -6.00 5.08 9.04
N GLY A 51 -6.22 5.29 7.73
CA GLY A 51 -5.61 6.40 7.02
C GLY A 51 -5.54 6.20 5.51
N ARG A 52 -4.56 6.84 4.88
CA ARG A 52 -4.19 6.65 3.47
C ARG A 52 -2.69 6.36 3.43
N ALA A 53 -2.30 5.30 2.73
CA ALA A 53 -0.90 5.01 2.46
C ALA A 53 -0.44 5.86 1.27
N ASP A 54 0.69 6.54 1.39
CA ASP A 54 1.10 7.55 0.42
C ASP A 54 1.38 6.96 -0.96
N ILE A 55 2.16 5.87 -1.00
CA ILE A 55 2.47 5.15 -2.24
C ILE A 55 2.47 3.64 -1.98
N VAL A 56 1.82 2.87 -2.85
CA VAL A 56 1.80 1.41 -2.81
C VAL A 56 2.21 0.86 -4.17
N THR A 57 3.06 -0.17 -4.17
CA THR A 57 3.42 -0.98 -5.33
C THR A 57 3.02 -2.44 -5.08
N PRO A 58 3.17 -3.37 -6.06
CA PRO A 58 2.88 -4.79 -5.83
C PRO A 58 3.64 -5.41 -4.66
N SER A 59 4.85 -4.94 -4.35
CA SER A 59 5.73 -5.53 -3.33
C SER A 59 5.97 -4.63 -2.10
N THR A 60 5.69 -3.33 -2.19
CA THR A 60 6.15 -2.36 -1.18
C THR A 60 5.07 -1.33 -0.85
N ILE A 61 5.05 -0.87 0.40
CA ILE A 61 4.29 0.29 0.88
C ILE A 61 5.33 1.37 1.26
N TYR A 62 5.21 2.56 0.70
CA TYR A 62 6.05 3.71 1.04
C TYR A 62 5.23 4.72 1.84
N GLU A 63 5.72 5.07 3.02
CA GLU A 63 5.28 6.22 3.81
C GLU A 63 6.30 7.35 3.61
N VAL A 64 5.83 8.48 3.09
CA VAL A 64 6.63 9.64 2.72
C VAL A 64 6.52 10.67 3.83
N LYS A 65 7.66 11.15 4.34
CA LYS A 65 7.71 12.27 5.28
C LYS A 65 8.58 13.39 4.74
N LYS A 66 8.15 14.63 4.94
CA LYS A 66 8.95 15.82 4.59
C LYS A 66 10.35 15.75 5.21
N TRP A 67 10.41 15.43 6.49
CA TRP A 67 11.64 15.29 7.27
C TRP A 67 11.58 14.04 8.12
N LEU A 68 12.65 13.24 8.09
CA LEU A 68 12.79 12.06 8.93
C LEU A 68 13.44 12.43 10.27
N THR A 69 12.72 13.17 11.10
CA THR A 69 13.06 13.33 12.52
C THR A 69 12.74 12.04 13.28
N ARG A 70 13.25 11.89 14.50
CA ARG A 70 12.92 10.75 15.37
C ARG A 70 11.41 10.53 15.50
N ASP A 71 10.68 11.60 15.79
CA ASP A 71 9.25 11.50 16.07
C ASP A 71 8.45 11.15 14.80
N HIS A 72 8.81 11.73 13.65
CA HIS A 72 8.20 11.35 12.37
C HIS A 72 8.53 9.91 11.96
N LEU A 73 9.71 9.39 12.29
CA LEU A 73 10.08 7.99 12.04
C LEU A 73 9.19 7.02 12.83
N TYR A 74 8.97 7.27 14.13
CA TYR A 74 8.08 6.43 14.93
C TYR A 74 6.62 6.51 14.48
N GLN A 75 6.14 7.71 14.11
CA GLN A 75 4.80 7.88 13.53
C GLN A 75 4.66 7.09 12.23
N ALA A 76 5.61 7.24 11.31
CA ALA A 76 5.62 6.55 10.03
C ALA A 76 5.70 5.02 10.21
N MET A 77 6.49 4.52 11.16
CA MET A 77 6.54 3.10 11.51
C MET A 77 5.17 2.57 11.95
N GLY A 78 4.47 3.29 12.80
CA GLY A 78 3.11 2.94 13.23
C GLY A 78 2.12 2.91 12.06
N GLN A 79 2.17 3.92 11.18
CA GLN A 79 1.33 3.99 9.97
C GLN A 79 1.59 2.80 9.04
N VAL A 80 2.85 2.52 8.72
CA VAL A 80 3.23 1.38 7.87
C VAL A 80 2.76 0.05 8.46
N ALA A 81 2.96 -0.17 9.76
CA ALA A 81 2.50 -1.38 10.45
C ALA A 81 0.96 -1.53 10.39
N CYS A 82 0.22 -0.42 10.51
CA CYS A 82 -1.23 -0.42 10.32
C CYS A 82 -1.63 -0.73 8.87
N TYR A 83 -0.90 -0.22 7.88
CA TYR A 83 -1.22 -0.46 6.46
C TYR A 83 -0.92 -1.89 6.03
N GLN A 84 0.19 -2.48 6.50
CA GLN A 84 0.55 -3.88 6.21
C GLN A 84 -0.53 -4.87 6.66
N LYS A 85 -1.31 -4.56 7.71
CA LYS A 85 -2.45 -5.38 8.15
C LYS A 85 -3.68 -5.27 7.23
N ASN A 86 -3.80 -4.16 6.50
CA ASN A 86 -4.97 -3.83 5.69
C ASN A 86 -4.78 -4.12 4.20
N ILE A 87 -3.55 -3.97 3.72
CA ILE A 87 -3.19 -4.19 2.32
C ILE A 87 -2.73 -5.65 2.18
N LYS A 88 -3.42 -6.42 1.34
CA LYS A 88 -3.10 -7.84 1.13
C LYS A 88 -1.70 -8.03 0.54
N GLY A 89 -1.08 -9.14 0.91
CA GLY A 89 0.28 -9.52 0.53
C GLY A 89 1.29 -9.01 1.54
N ASN A 90 2.29 -9.82 1.88
CA ASN A 90 3.36 -9.49 2.83
C ASN A 90 4.31 -8.43 2.24
N LYS A 91 3.79 -7.22 2.04
CA LYS A 91 4.51 -6.10 1.43
C LYS A 91 5.56 -5.58 2.40
N LYS A 92 6.74 -5.25 1.87
CA LYS A 92 7.80 -4.57 2.61
C LYS A 92 7.37 -3.14 2.92
N GLY A 93 7.76 -2.63 4.09
CA GLY A 93 7.57 -1.24 4.44
C GLY A 93 8.78 -0.40 4.04
N VAL A 94 8.57 0.79 3.54
CA VAL A 94 9.63 1.78 3.34
C VAL A 94 9.17 3.11 3.92
N ILE A 95 9.96 3.69 4.82
CA ILE A 95 9.78 5.08 5.26
C ILE A 95 10.80 5.92 4.50
N ILE A 96 10.35 6.95 3.82
CA ILE A 96 11.22 7.73 2.93
C ILE A 96 11.03 9.23 3.13
N GLY A 97 12.13 9.97 3.20
CA GLY A 97 12.09 11.41 3.45
C GLY A 97 13.46 12.05 3.52
N PHE A 98 13.52 13.36 3.72
CA PHE A 98 14.80 14.05 3.86
C PHE A 98 15.42 13.82 5.24
N LYS A 99 16.75 13.63 5.26
CA LYS A 99 17.51 13.67 6.51
C LYS A 99 17.43 15.08 7.10
N PRO A 100 17.21 15.23 8.43
CA PRO A 100 17.21 16.55 9.08
C PRO A 100 18.49 17.34 8.80
N THR A 101 18.42 18.66 8.86
CA THR A 101 19.56 19.54 8.57
C THR A 101 20.41 19.83 9.80
N ARG A 102 19.83 19.79 11.01
CA ARG A 102 20.52 20.03 12.29
C ARG A 102 21.23 18.76 12.77
N ASP A 103 22.47 18.89 13.23
CA ASP A 103 23.32 17.73 13.52
C ASP A 103 22.81 16.84 14.66
N GLU A 104 22.22 17.43 15.71
CA GLU A 104 21.58 16.68 16.80
C GLU A 104 20.41 15.84 16.29
N GLU A 105 19.55 16.42 15.46
CA GLU A 105 18.41 15.73 14.85
C GLU A 105 18.87 14.68 13.85
N LYS A 106 19.94 14.92 13.08
CA LYS A 106 20.55 13.93 12.18
C LYS A 106 20.96 12.68 12.93
N LYS A 107 21.73 12.83 14.01
CA LYS A 107 22.22 11.71 14.81
C LYS A 107 21.05 10.93 15.41
N SER A 108 20.08 11.64 15.97
CA SER A 108 18.88 11.02 16.54
C SER A 108 18.06 10.25 15.49
N ALA A 109 17.86 10.84 14.31
CA ALA A 109 17.18 10.19 13.19
C ALA A 109 17.91 8.94 12.70
N GLU A 110 19.25 8.98 12.58
CA GLU A 110 20.04 7.83 12.12
C GLU A 110 20.00 6.67 13.12
N THR A 111 20.15 6.95 14.41
CA THR A 111 20.02 5.91 15.45
C THR A 111 18.62 5.30 15.45
N THR A 112 17.59 6.14 15.30
CA THR A 112 16.19 5.68 15.24
C THR A 112 15.92 4.84 14.00
N ALA A 113 16.43 5.27 12.84
CA ALA A 113 16.33 4.53 11.59
C ALA A 113 16.98 3.15 11.71
N ALA A 114 18.20 3.07 12.24
CA ALA A 114 18.90 1.80 12.46
C ALA A 114 18.11 0.86 13.39
N TYR A 115 17.51 1.39 14.46
CA TYR A 115 16.66 0.61 15.37
C TYR A 115 15.39 0.07 14.68
N ILE A 116 14.72 0.88 13.86
CA ILE A 116 13.53 0.46 13.10
C ILE A 116 13.88 -0.65 12.11
N GLU A 117 14.99 -0.51 11.39
CA GLU A 117 15.43 -1.49 10.38
C GLU A 117 15.84 -2.84 10.98
N GLN A 118 16.32 -2.87 12.22
CA GLN A 118 16.66 -4.12 12.93
C GLN A 118 15.44 -4.90 13.42
N SER A 119 14.39 -4.20 13.81
CA SER A 119 13.25 -4.76 14.55
C SER A 119 12.03 -5.06 13.68
N SER A 120 12.06 -4.68 12.40
CA SER A 120 10.90 -4.74 11.53
C SER A 120 11.26 -5.07 10.08
N SER A 121 10.25 -5.40 9.27
CA SER A 121 10.40 -5.54 7.81
C SER A 121 10.40 -4.19 7.08
N ILE A 122 10.70 -3.10 7.79
CA ILE A 122 10.64 -1.71 7.30
C ILE A 122 12.07 -1.22 7.02
N LYS A 123 12.29 -0.68 5.83
CA LYS A 123 13.51 0.04 5.45
C LYS A 123 13.30 1.55 5.64
N VAL A 124 14.34 2.28 6.06
CA VAL A 124 14.33 3.74 6.15
C VAL A 124 15.27 4.34 5.11
N VAL A 125 14.76 5.26 4.29
CA VAL A 125 15.50 5.89 3.20
C VAL A 125 15.57 7.39 3.39
N PHE A 126 16.79 7.88 3.58
CA PHE A 126 17.10 9.30 3.52
C PHE A 126 17.36 9.71 2.06
N VAL A 127 16.37 10.32 1.40
CA VAL A 127 16.39 10.56 -0.07
C VAL A 127 17.58 11.36 -0.56
N ASN A 128 18.11 12.25 0.28
CA ASN A 128 19.25 13.10 -0.02
C ASN A 128 20.60 12.50 0.42
N CYS A 129 20.62 11.24 0.83
CA CYS A 129 21.82 10.49 1.19
C CYS A 129 21.99 9.18 0.40
N ASP A 130 21.05 8.87 -0.50
CA ASP A 130 21.06 7.64 -1.30
C ASP A 130 21.05 8.00 -2.79
N ARG A 131 22.12 7.63 -3.50
CA ARG A 131 22.33 7.95 -4.93
C ARG A 131 21.21 7.41 -5.82
N GLU A 132 20.56 6.31 -5.45
CA GLU A 132 19.42 5.77 -6.21
C GLU A 132 18.30 6.81 -6.32
N TRP A 133 18.15 7.64 -5.29
CA TRP A 133 17.10 8.63 -5.11
C TRP A 133 17.50 10.03 -5.52
N PHE A 134 18.73 10.24 -6.01
CA PHE A 134 19.16 11.55 -6.48
C PHE A 134 18.45 11.89 -7.79
N PRO A 135 17.94 13.14 -7.93
CA PRO A 135 17.29 13.56 -9.15
C PRO A 135 18.30 13.58 -10.29
N LYS A 136 17.89 13.05 -11.45
CA LYS A 136 18.68 13.10 -12.68
C LYS A 136 18.26 14.34 -13.47
N ARG A 137 19.23 15.11 -13.97
CA ARG A 137 18.90 16.24 -14.86
C ARG A 137 18.11 15.72 -16.07
N GLY A 138 16.96 16.34 -16.34
CA GLY A 138 16.11 15.99 -17.49
C GLY A 138 15.14 14.82 -17.26
N SER A 139 14.96 14.32 -16.03
CA SER A 139 13.85 13.41 -15.71
C SER A 139 12.52 14.12 -15.97
N SER A 140 11.86 13.72 -17.05
CA SER A 140 10.67 14.40 -17.59
C SER A 140 9.42 14.09 -16.75
N LYS A 141 8.74 15.13 -16.26
CA LYS A 141 7.44 15.07 -15.56
C LYS A 141 6.26 14.56 -16.42
N LYS A 142 6.48 14.29 -17.72
CA LYS A 142 5.44 13.88 -18.67
C LYS A 142 4.56 12.72 -18.19
N TRP A 143 5.10 11.77 -17.41
CA TRP A 143 4.28 10.67 -16.87
C TRP A 143 3.27 11.14 -15.81
N LEU A 144 3.69 11.98 -14.87
CA LEU A 144 2.81 12.57 -13.86
C LEU A 144 1.72 13.44 -14.51
N GLU A 145 2.08 14.19 -15.55
CA GLU A 145 1.12 14.99 -16.32
C GLU A 145 0.09 14.08 -17.01
N SER A 146 0.52 12.96 -17.60
CA SER A 146 -0.41 12.00 -18.21
C SER A 146 -1.35 11.31 -17.21
N LEU A 147 -0.96 11.20 -15.93
CA LEU A 147 -1.83 10.72 -14.85
C LEU A 147 -2.82 11.77 -14.36
N LYS A 148 -2.52 13.07 -14.53
CA LYS A 148 -3.42 14.17 -14.17
C LYS A 148 -4.42 14.44 -15.29
N GLU A 149 -3.99 14.28 -16.54
CA GLU A 149 -4.80 14.50 -17.74
C GLU A 149 -5.67 13.29 -18.12
N GLY A 150 -5.20 12.07 -17.82
CA GLY A 150 -5.98 10.84 -17.93
C GLY A 150 -6.41 10.38 -16.54
N GLU A 151 -7.69 10.15 -16.35
CA GLU A 151 -8.39 9.67 -15.14
C GLU A 151 -7.93 8.26 -14.66
N LEU A 152 -6.63 7.97 -14.66
CA LEU A 152 -6.00 6.86 -13.97
C LEU A 152 -5.77 7.25 -12.50
N VAL A 153 -6.86 7.63 -11.84
CA VAL A 153 -7.04 7.18 -10.48
C VAL A 153 -7.05 5.66 -10.60
N LEU A 154 -5.89 5.04 -10.43
CA LEU A 154 -5.78 3.62 -10.11
C LEU A 154 -6.51 3.43 -8.78
N ARG A 155 -7.84 3.45 -8.84
CA ARG A 155 -8.70 2.79 -7.89
C ARG A 155 -8.12 1.39 -7.90
N LEU A 156 -7.56 0.97 -6.77
CA LEU A 156 -7.31 -0.45 -6.52
C LEU A 156 -8.46 -1.23 -7.16
N PRO A 157 -8.22 -2.40 -7.77
CA PRO A 157 -9.30 -3.34 -7.92
C PRO A 157 -9.76 -3.62 -6.49
N VAL A 158 -10.75 -2.86 -6.01
CA VAL A 158 -11.70 -3.35 -5.03
C VAL A 158 -12.10 -4.64 -5.68
N PRO A 159 -11.74 -5.81 -5.13
CA PRO A 159 -12.15 -7.06 -5.73
C PRO A 159 -13.62 -6.87 -6.04
N LYS A 160 -14.02 -7.16 -7.28
CA LYS A 160 -15.43 -7.27 -7.64
C LYS A 160 -15.98 -8.46 -6.84
N LEU A 161 -15.99 -8.35 -5.51
CA LEU A 161 -16.84 -9.04 -4.60
C LEU A 161 -18.21 -8.52 -5.00
N LEU A 162 -18.74 -9.23 -5.98
CA LEU A 162 -20.12 -9.31 -6.39
C LEU A 162 -20.90 -8.10 -5.89
N LYS A 163 -21.17 -7.16 -6.81
CA LYS A 163 -22.43 -6.42 -6.79
C LYS A 163 -23.58 -7.42 -6.99
N LEU A 164 -23.67 -8.46 -6.16
CA LEU A 164 -24.93 -9.08 -5.87
C LEU A 164 -25.72 -7.99 -5.18
N PRO A 165 -26.94 -7.66 -5.64
CA PRO A 165 -27.79 -6.77 -4.90
C PRO A 165 -27.97 -7.37 -3.49
N VAL A 166 -27.38 -6.72 -2.48
CA VAL A 166 -27.57 -7.03 -1.05
C VAL A 166 -29.06 -6.95 -0.66
N ARG A 167 -29.89 -6.38 -1.54
CA ARG A 167 -31.36 -6.44 -1.47
C ARG A 167 -31.96 -7.85 -1.48
N LEU A 168 -31.20 -8.92 -1.79
CA LEU A 168 -31.70 -10.30 -1.71
C LEU A 168 -31.34 -11.05 -0.41
N LEU A 169 -30.43 -10.54 0.42
CA LEU A 169 -29.97 -11.26 1.63
C LEU A 169 -30.34 -10.55 2.95
N LEU A 170 -30.76 -9.29 2.90
CA LEU A 170 -31.30 -8.55 4.06
C LEU A 170 -32.78 -8.19 3.88
N GLY A 171 -33.52 -9.02 3.14
CA GLY A 171 -34.98 -9.07 3.21
C GLY A 171 -35.45 -9.76 4.49
N GLY A 172 -35.03 -9.23 5.64
CA GLY A 172 -35.48 -9.67 6.96
C GLY A 172 -36.28 -8.55 7.59
N GLY A 173 -37.58 -8.51 7.33
CA GLY A 173 -38.51 -7.62 8.04
C GLY A 173 -39.70 -7.20 7.19
N GLN A 174 -40.85 -7.82 7.46
CA GLN A 174 -42.19 -7.55 6.93
C GLN A 174 -42.50 -8.00 5.50
N LEU A 175 -42.51 -9.33 5.30
CA LEU A 175 -43.52 -9.95 4.45
C LEU A 175 -44.22 -11.05 5.26
N LEU A 176 -45.16 -10.64 6.11
CA LEU A 176 -46.28 -11.48 6.50
C LEU A 176 -47.23 -11.52 5.29
N GLY A 177 -46.99 -12.48 4.41
CA GLY A 177 -47.85 -12.75 3.27
C GLY A 177 -47.27 -13.91 2.49
N ASN A 178 -48.04 -14.99 2.34
CA ASN A 178 -47.69 -16.25 1.66
C ASN A 178 -47.41 -16.11 0.14
N GLY A 179 -46.78 -15.02 -0.29
CA GLY A 179 -46.40 -14.79 -1.68
C GLY A 179 -45.18 -15.62 -2.02
N GLN A 180 -45.37 -16.71 -2.78
CA GLN A 180 -44.24 -17.36 -3.43
C GLN A 180 -43.52 -16.34 -4.34
N PRO A 181 -42.18 -16.40 -4.43
CA PRO A 181 -41.44 -15.51 -5.30
C PRO A 181 -41.92 -15.64 -6.75
N PRO A 182 -41.90 -14.55 -7.53
CA PRO A 182 -42.35 -14.57 -8.93
C PRO A 182 -41.65 -15.69 -9.72
N ARG A 183 -42.40 -16.37 -10.59
CA ARG A 183 -41.91 -17.51 -11.38
C ARG A 183 -40.60 -17.20 -12.14
N SER A 184 -40.46 -15.98 -12.63
CA SER A 184 -39.24 -15.49 -13.30
C SER A 184 -37.99 -15.46 -12.43
N VAL A 185 -38.15 -15.34 -11.10
CA VAL A 185 -37.04 -15.38 -10.13
C VAL A 185 -36.68 -16.82 -9.80
N ARG A 186 -37.68 -17.71 -9.66
CA ARG A 186 -37.45 -19.16 -9.48
C ARG A 186 -36.75 -19.79 -10.67
N GLU A 187 -37.15 -19.44 -11.89
CA GLU A 187 -36.53 -19.98 -13.11
C GLU A 187 -35.08 -19.53 -13.28
N LYS A 188 -34.73 -18.30 -12.83
CA LYS A 188 -33.34 -17.85 -12.81
C LYS A 188 -32.50 -18.56 -11.75
N LEU A 189 -33.02 -18.75 -10.54
CA LEU A 189 -32.33 -19.45 -9.45
C LEU A 189 -32.10 -20.94 -9.74
N ASN A 190 -33.03 -21.57 -10.46
CA ASN A 190 -32.93 -22.97 -10.87
C ASN A 190 -32.25 -23.17 -12.23
N SER A 191 -31.70 -22.11 -12.84
CA SER A 191 -30.96 -22.28 -14.07
C SER A 191 -29.69 -23.09 -13.81
N PRO A 192 -29.30 -24.03 -14.71
CA PRO A 192 -28.10 -24.84 -14.53
C PRO A 192 -26.86 -23.98 -14.30
N VAL A 193 -26.76 -22.85 -15.00
CA VAL A 193 -25.65 -21.88 -14.87
C VAL A 193 -25.57 -21.30 -13.46
N THR A 194 -26.71 -20.93 -12.86
CA THR A 194 -26.75 -20.37 -11.51
C THR A 194 -26.40 -21.41 -10.45
N LEU A 195 -26.86 -22.65 -10.60
CA LEU A 195 -26.52 -23.75 -9.71
C LEU A 195 -25.03 -24.13 -9.80
N THR A 196 -24.46 -24.14 -11.01
CA THR A 196 -23.02 -24.36 -11.21
C THR A 196 -22.18 -23.26 -10.57
N LEU A 197 -22.58 -21.99 -10.69
CA LEU A 197 -21.89 -20.87 -10.02
C LEU A 197 -21.93 -20.98 -8.49
N ILE A 198 -23.07 -21.37 -7.92
CA ILE A 198 -23.21 -21.60 -6.48
C ILE A 198 -22.31 -22.75 -6.03
N ALA A 199 -22.31 -23.87 -6.75
CA ALA A 199 -21.48 -25.03 -6.43
C ALA A 199 -19.97 -24.69 -6.48
N ILE A 200 -19.52 -24.00 -7.54
CA ILE A 200 -18.13 -23.55 -7.65
C ILE A 200 -17.75 -22.62 -6.49
N THR A 201 -18.62 -21.67 -6.14
CA THR A 201 -18.37 -20.74 -5.04
C THR A 201 -18.22 -21.47 -3.71
N LEU A 202 -19.08 -22.46 -3.44
CA LEU A 202 -19.02 -23.28 -2.23
C LEU A 202 -17.74 -24.16 -2.21
N ILE A 203 -17.30 -24.70 -3.34
CA ILE A 203 -16.04 -25.45 -3.45
C ILE A 203 -14.85 -24.54 -3.11
N PHE A 204 -14.78 -23.33 -3.67
CA PHE A 204 -13.69 -22.40 -3.39
C PHE A 204 -13.66 -21.92 -1.93
N VAL A 205 -14.83 -21.72 -1.31
CA VAL A 205 -14.91 -21.37 0.13
C VAL A 205 -14.42 -22.53 0.99
N SER A 206 -14.82 -23.76 0.69
CA SER A 206 -14.37 -24.96 1.43
C SER A 206 -12.87 -25.20 1.27
N PHE A 207 -12.30 -25.06 0.07
CA PHE A 207 -10.85 -25.19 -0.14
C PHE A 207 -10.06 -24.06 0.52
N GLY A 208 -10.57 -22.83 0.47
CA GLY A 208 -9.92 -21.68 1.14
C GLY A 208 -9.88 -21.82 2.66
N LEU A 209 -10.95 -22.34 3.27
CA LEU A 209 -11.00 -22.61 4.71
C LEU A 209 -10.05 -23.75 5.12
N SER A 210 -9.96 -24.83 4.34
CA SER A 210 -9.03 -25.93 4.60
C SER A 210 -7.56 -25.50 4.47
N TYR A 211 -7.23 -24.64 3.50
CA TYR A 211 -5.87 -24.10 3.34
C TYR A 211 -5.49 -23.17 4.49
N PHE A 212 -6.46 -22.41 5.02
CA PHE A 212 -6.24 -21.54 6.17
C PHE A 212 -6.00 -22.33 7.46
N HIS A 213 -6.63 -23.50 7.62
CA HIS A 213 -6.44 -24.33 8.81
C HIS A 213 -5.12 -25.11 8.80
N ALA A 214 -4.67 -25.59 7.62
CA ALA A 214 -3.42 -26.33 7.48
C ALA A 214 -2.17 -25.46 7.72
N SER A 215 -2.23 -24.17 7.41
CA SER A 215 -1.09 -23.25 7.58
C SER A 215 -0.84 -22.81 9.03
N SER A 216 -1.75 -23.12 9.96
CA SER A 216 -1.65 -22.74 11.37
C SER A 216 -0.99 -23.79 12.29
N TYR A 217 -0.56 -24.94 11.75
CA TYR A 217 -0.03 -26.05 12.55
C TYR A 217 1.43 -26.46 12.27
N SER A 218 2.18 -25.77 11.39
CA SER A 218 3.53 -26.24 10.99
C SER A 218 4.73 -25.48 11.59
N THR A 219 4.61 -24.87 12.77
CA THR A 219 5.74 -24.10 13.33
C THR A 219 5.90 -24.26 14.84
N THR A 220 6.19 -25.46 15.34
CA THR A 220 6.62 -25.65 16.75
C THR A 220 7.51 -26.89 17.04
N GLU A 221 8.31 -27.44 16.11
CA GLU A 221 9.18 -28.61 16.47
C GLU A 221 10.60 -28.66 15.86
N SER A 222 11.33 -27.54 15.68
CA SER A 222 12.75 -27.65 15.29
C SER A 222 13.75 -26.73 15.99
N GLU A 223 13.43 -26.14 17.14
CA GLU A 223 14.40 -25.33 17.93
C GLU A 223 14.64 -25.90 19.33
N LEU A 224 14.90 -27.21 19.43
CA LEU A 224 15.37 -27.86 20.67
C LEU A 224 16.50 -28.87 20.44
N ALA A 225 17.31 -28.67 19.40
CA ALA A 225 18.52 -29.47 19.20
C ALA A 225 19.62 -28.63 18.52
N GLU A 226 20.24 -27.71 19.26
CA GLU A 226 21.66 -27.33 19.17
C GLU A 226 22.08 -26.46 20.36
#